data_AF-A0A9P3JAU3-F1
#
_entry.id   AF-A0A9P3JAU3-F1
#
_cell.length_a   1.000
_cell.length_b   1.000
_cell.length_c   1.000
_cell.angle_alpha   90.00
_cell.angle_beta   90.00
_cell.angle_gamma   90.00
#
_symmetry.space_group_name_H-M   'P 1'
#
loop_
_entity.id
_entity.type
_entity.pdbx_description
1 polymer ?
#
loop_
_entity_poly.entity_id
_entity_poly.type
_entity_poly.pdbx_seq_one_letter_code
_entity_poly.pdbx_strand_id
1 'polypeptide(L)'
;MDPSKRYPPRGGASAKYETRPGIKWSDSLWGFRVIVAVIIGLAVAGFAFVLPGLGSPTLQAVLYAVVSAAVFLALLFLFLVQHIDPGIIPPSDIKDPEVVAAERGQISPDLVIDSHGQWARRRLLLDGRSEITQRYCSTCNIWRQPRTSHCSRCGFCMERFDHHCGAVGTCVARKNHRFFTGFLFSASLASGLLLYATILRLKQEDWDKGLSEQEVYVFFLMLLALAYFYTSLLFFFAVMHGTILLCDCTTKQYIRSRQGRGSEWQRPSLHAWLDNMNSICCAEVRSKHIAAVNAVVEGTARAQGLAPV
;
A
#
# COMPACT_ATOMS: atom_id res chain seq x y z
N MET A 1 12.88 55.03 8.42
CA MET A 1 12.70 53.64 8.89
C MET A 1 13.60 52.75 8.02
N ASP A 2 14.60 52.12 8.63
CA ASP A 2 15.69 51.41 7.97
C ASP A 2 15.22 50.08 7.30
N PRO A 3 15.56 49.80 6.02
CA PRO A 3 15.16 48.57 5.31
C PRO A 3 15.91 47.30 5.77
N SER A 4 16.88 47.41 6.68
CA SER A 4 17.74 46.29 7.10
C SER A 4 17.08 45.23 7.99
N LYS A 5 15.79 45.38 8.37
CA LYS A 5 15.09 44.47 9.30
C LYS A 5 13.99 43.63 8.62
N ARG A 6 14.33 42.77 7.65
CA ARG A 6 13.39 41.73 7.17
C ARG A 6 14.00 40.49 6.51
N TYR A 7 15.24 40.13 6.88
CA TYR A 7 15.76 38.79 6.59
C TYR A 7 15.69 37.95 7.87
N PRO A 8 15.05 36.76 7.86
CA PRO A 8 15.26 35.82 8.96
C PRO A 8 16.74 35.41 8.97
N PRO A 9 17.30 35.09 10.15
CA PRO A 9 18.70 34.73 10.25
C PRO A 9 19.00 33.51 9.38
N ARG A 10 20.21 33.48 8.81
CA ARG A 10 20.82 32.29 8.16
C ARG A 10 21.04 31.20 9.21
N GLY A 11 19.95 30.60 9.69
CA GLY A 11 19.94 29.33 10.39
C GLY A 11 19.75 28.24 9.35
N GLY A 12 20.71 27.32 9.25
CA GLY A 12 20.82 26.33 8.19
C GLY A 12 19.54 25.52 7.96
N ALA A 13 19.32 25.20 6.69
CA ALA A 13 18.27 24.29 6.22
C ALA A 13 18.29 22.90 6.91
N SER A 14 19.37 22.54 7.62
CA SER A 14 19.48 21.31 8.40
C SER A 14 18.49 21.24 9.56
N ALA A 15 18.17 22.36 10.22
CA ALA A 15 17.30 22.36 11.40
C ALA A 15 15.83 22.01 11.06
N LYS A 16 15.35 22.32 9.85
CA LYS A 16 13.98 21.95 9.42
C LYS A 16 13.84 20.51 8.93
N TYR A 17 14.94 19.85 8.57
CA TYR A 17 14.95 18.40 8.33
C TYR A 17 14.98 17.63 9.66
N GLU A 18 15.64 18.16 10.69
CA GLU A 18 15.70 17.57 12.03
C GLU A 18 14.45 17.84 12.88
N THR A 19 13.70 18.92 12.63
CA THR A 19 12.49 19.27 13.40
C THR A 19 11.16 19.12 12.66
N ARG A 20 11.12 18.60 11.43
CA ARG A 20 9.86 18.03 10.92
C ARG A 20 9.68 16.70 11.66
N PRO A 21 8.63 16.51 12.47
CA PRO A 21 8.46 15.30 13.26
C PRO A 21 8.65 14.13 12.31
N GLY A 22 9.63 13.29 12.66
CA GLY A 22 10.27 12.33 11.77
C GLY A 22 9.26 11.54 10.96
N ILE A 23 9.68 11.07 9.78
CA ILE A 23 8.86 10.24 8.91
C ILE A 23 8.04 9.29 9.79
N LYS A 24 6.72 9.52 9.85
CA LYS A 24 5.81 8.68 10.62
C LYS A 24 5.65 7.39 9.82
N TRP A 25 6.72 6.61 9.82
CA TRP A 25 6.72 5.24 9.37
C TRP A 25 5.79 4.50 10.31
N SER A 26 4.53 4.40 9.91
CA SER A 26 3.44 3.74 10.63
C SER A 26 2.80 4.58 11.75
N ASP A 27 1.47 4.69 11.69
CA ASP A 27 0.67 4.56 12.91
C ASP A 27 1.11 3.25 13.61
N SER A 28 1.05 3.18 14.95
CA SER A 28 1.52 2.04 15.76
C SER A 28 1.65 0.70 15.01
N LEU A 29 2.82 0.07 15.05
CA LEU A 29 3.09 -1.29 14.51
C LEU A 29 2.17 -2.39 15.07
N TRP A 30 1.26 -2.04 15.97
CA TRP A 30 0.24 -2.88 16.55
C TRP A 30 -0.55 -3.65 15.48
N GLY A 31 -1.08 -2.97 14.45
CA GLY A 31 -1.84 -3.64 13.40
C GLY A 31 -1.03 -4.73 12.69
N PHE A 32 0.22 -4.42 12.36
CA PHE A 32 1.13 -5.36 11.69
C PHE A 32 1.40 -6.58 12.57
N ARG A 33 1.70 -6.36 13.86
CA ARG A 33 1.94 -7.43 14.83
C ARG A 33 0.72 -8.31 15.03
N VAL A 34 -0.48 -7.72 15.06
CA VAL A 34 -1.75 -8.45 15.15
C VAL A 34 -1.94 -9.33 13.91
N ILE A 35 -1.71 -8.82 12.70
CA ILE A 35 -1.83 -9.64 11.47
C ILE A 35 -0.85 -10.81 11.51
N VAL A 36 0.42 -10.57 11.87
CA VAL A 36 1.43 -11.64 11.97
C VAL A 36 0.98 -12.70 12.99
N ALA A 37 0.51 -12.29 14.16
CA ALA A 37 0.02 -13.20 15.19
C ALA A 37 -1.20 -14.01 14.72
N VAL A 38 -2.14 -13.40 13.99
CA VAL A 38 -3.30 -14.09 13.42
C VAL A 38 -2.87 -15.12 12.37
N ILE A 39 -1.97 -14.77 11.44
CA ILE A 39 -1.48 -15.71 10.43
C ILE A 39 -0.81 -16.92 11.08
N ILE A 40 0.11 -16.69 12.02
CA ILE A 40 0.83 -17.76 12.71
C ILE A 40 -0.14 -18.59 13.56
N GLY A 41 -1.00 -17.94 14.34
CA GLY A 41 -1.96 -18.63 15.21
C GLY A 41 -2.93 -19.53 14.42
N LEU A 42 -3.50 -19.01 13.33
CA LEU A 42 -4.39 -19.78 12.46
C LEU A 42 -3.66 -20.93 11.75
N ALA A 43 -2.41 -20.73 11.33
CA ALA A 43 -1.59 -21.79 10.74
C ALA A 43 -1.26 -22.89 11.76
N VAL A 44 -0.82 -22.51 12.97
CA VAL A 44 -0.53 -23.44 14.07
C VAL A 44 -1.77 -24.23 14.46
N ALA A 45 -2.93 -23.56 14.58
CA ALA A 45 -4.19 -24.25 14.87
C ALA A 45 -4.54 -25.28 13.78
N GLY A 46 -4.34 -24.94 12.51
CA GLY A 46 -4.56 -25.85 11.39
C GLY A 46 -3.61 -27.05 11.42
N PHE A 47 -2.33 -26.82 11.71
CA PHE A 47 -1.31 -27.86 11.77
C PHE A 47 -1.45 -28.77 12.98
N ALA A 48 -1.91 -28.25 14.12
CA ALA A 48 -2.05 -29.03 15.34
C ALA A 48 -3.39 -29.78 15.41
N PHE A 49 -4.48 -29.18 14.94
CA PHE A 49 -5.83 -29.69 15.20
C PHE A 49 -6.58 -30.13 13.94
N VAL A 50 -6.23 -29.64 12.75
CA VAL A 50 -6.96 -29.99 11.52
C VAL A 50 -6.23 -31.07 10.73
N LEU A 51 -4.98 -30.81 10.34
CA LEU A 51 -4.25 -31.66 9.41
C LEU A 51 -3.93 -33.06 9.96
N PRO A 52 -3.51 -33.27 11.22
CA PRO A 52 -3.20 -34.60 11.75
C PRO A 52 -4.40 -35.55 11.71
N GLY A 53 -5.62 -34.97 11.70
CA GLY A 53 -6.86 -35.72 11.68
C GLY A 53 -7.28 -36.26 10.31
N LEU A 54 -6.65 -35.84 9.21
CA LEU A 54 -7.11 -36.27 7.89
C LEU A 54 -6.79 -37.76 7.65
N GLY A 55 -7.69 -38.51 7.00
CA GLY A 55 -7.52 -39.97 6.86
C GLY A 55 -6.47 -40.42 5.82
N SER A 56 -5.92 -39.49 5.03
CA SER A 56 -4.96 -39.80 3.95
C SER A 56 -3.58 -39.19 4.23
N PRO A 57 -2.54 -40.02 4.46
CA PRO A 57 -1.18 -39.53 4.73
C PRO A 57 -0.60 -38.68 3.60
N THR A 58 -0.87 -39.04 2.34
CA THR A 58 -0.43 -38.27 1.17
C THR A 58 -1.07 -36.88 1.15
N LEU A 59 -2.39 -36.81 1.40
CA LEU A 59 -3.10 -35.53 1.46
C LEU A 59 -2.57 -34.66 2.61
N GLN A 60 -2.32 -35.25 3.77
CA GLN A 60 -1.70 -34.55 4.90
C GLN A 60 -0.36 -33.94 4.49
N ALA A 61 0.56 -34.74 3.95
CA ALA A 61 1.90 -34.29 3.57
C ALA A 61 1.85 -33.14 2.54
N VAL A 62 0.97 -33.26 1.53
CA VAL A 62 0.76 -32.20 0.54
C VAL A 62 0.23 -30.92 1.18
N LEU A 63 -0.79 -31.02 2.06
CA LEU A 63 -1.35 -29.86 2.73
C LEU A 63 -0.34 -29.19 3.66
N TYR A 64 0.44 -29.95 4.43
CA TYR A 64 1.52 -29.40 5.24
C TYR A 64 2.51 -28.60 4.39
N ALA A 65 2.98 -29.18 3.27
CA ALA A 65 3.95 -28.52 2.40
C ALA A 65 3.38 -27.24 1.75
N VAL A 66 2.20 -27.34 1.12
CA VAL A 66 1.60 -26.22 0.37
C VAL A 66 1.13 -25.11 1.31
N VAL A 67 0.49 -25.43 2.42
CA VAL A 67 0.08 -24.42 3.41
C VAL A 67 1.31 -23.75 4.04
N SER A 68 2.37 -24.50 4.36
CA SER A 68 3.61 -23.90 4.87
C SER A 68 4.23 -22.93 3.88
N ALA A 69 4.31 -23.30 2.59
CA ALA A 69 4.80 -22.41 1.55
C ALA A 69 3.92 -21.15 1.40
N ALA A 70 2.60 -21.31 1.42
CA ALA A 70 1.66 -20.19 1.32
C ALA A 70 1.75 -19.25 2.55
N VAL A 71 1.88 -19.78 3.76
CA VAL A 71 2.08 -19.00 5.00
C VAL A 71 3.42 -18.27 4.96
N PHE A 72 4.50 -18.95 4.55
CA PHE A 72 5.81 -18.32 4.39
C PHE A 72 5.76 -17.14 3.40
N LEU A 73 5.16 -17.34 2.23
CA LEU A 73 4.98 -16.28 1.24
C LEU A 73 4.12 -15.12 1.76
N ALA A 74 3.04 -15.42 2.49
CA ALA A 74 2.20 -14.39 3.09
C ALA A 74 2.99 -13.53 4.09
N LEU A 75 3.78 -14.15 4.97
CA LEU A 75 4.63 -13.45 5.94
C LEU A 75 5.75 -12.67 5.26
N LEU A 76 6.41 -13.25 4.25
CA LEU A 76 7.44 -12.58 3.47
C LEU A 76 6.89 -11.34 2.76
N PHE A 77 5.77 -11.47 2.06
CA PHE A 77 5.15 -10.34 1.37
C PHE A 77 4.63 -9.28 2.32
N LEU A 78 4.07 -9.68 3.47
CA LEU A 78 3.66 -8.77 4.53
C LEU A 78 4.85 -7.98 5.09
N PHE A 79 5.99 -8.66 5.30
CA PHE A 79 7.24 -8.02 5.69
C PHE A 79 7.71 -7.03 4.60
N LEU A 80 7.72 -7.44 3.33
CA LEU A 80 8.17 -6.60 2.22
C LEU A 80 7.29 -5.36 2.03
N VAL A 81 5.96 -5.48 2.07
CA VAL A 81 5.09 -4.29 1.94
C VAL A 81 5.38 -3.26 3.03
N GLN A 82 5.72 -3.72 4.23
CA GLN A 82 6.02 -2.87 5.37
C GLN A 82 7.44 -2.26 5.30
N HIS A 83 8.42 -2.92 4.69
CA HIS A 83 9.84 -2.49 4.70
C HIS A 83 10.33 -1.87 3.40
N ILE A 84 9.58 -2.03 2.30
CA ILE A 84 9.87 -1.39 1.02
C ILE A 84 9.29 0.02 0.99
N ASP A 85 10.05 0.95 0.42
CA ASP A 85 9.58 2.31 0.15
C ASP A 85 8.31 2.23 -0.70
N PRO A 86 7.16 2.77 -0.24
CA PRO A 86 5.94 2.75 -1.04
C PRO A 86 6.04 3.59 -2.33
N GLY A 87 7.03 4.48 -2.41
CA GLY A 87 7.18 5.47 -3.48
C GLY A 87 7.00 6.88 -2.93
N ILE A 88 7.69 7.22 -1.84
CA ILE A 88 7.66 8.56 -1.25
C ILE A 88 8.27 9.55 -2.24
N ILE A 89 7.57 10.65 -2.48
CA ILE A 89 8.11 11.79 -3.22
C ILE A 89 8.68 12.78 -2.20
N PRO A 90 9.99 13.07 -2.23
CA PRO A 90 10.60 14.02 -1.31
C PRO A 90 9.92 15.40 -1.39
N PRO A 91 9.67 16.06 -0.25
CA PRO A 91 9.15 17.41 -0.25
C PRO A 91 10.20 18.39 -0.82
N SER A 92 9.73 19.48 -1.40
CA SER A 92 10.59 20.59 -1.81
C SER A 92 10.84 21.54 -0.64
N ASP A 93 12.10 21.93 -0.44
CA ASP A 93 12.46 22.96 0.53
C ASP A 93 12.06 24.36 0.05
N ILE A 94 12.00 24.53 -1.28
CA ILE A 94 11.62 25.78 -1.92
C ILE A 94 10.17 25.67 -2.37
N LYS A 95 9.34 26.60 -1.89
CA LYS A 95 7.97 26.74 -2.36
C LYS A 95 7.99 27.26 -3.79
N ASP A 96 7.07 26.77 -4.61
CA ASP A 96 7.00 27.14 -6.02
C ASP A 96 6.82 28.67 -6.16
N PRO A 97 7.67 29.36 -6.95
CA PRO A 97 7.63 30.82 -7.06
C PRO A 97 6.28 31.36 -7.55
N GLU A 98 5.60 30.61 -8.44
CA GLU A 98 4.31 30.99 -9.00
C GLU A 98 3.22 30.94 -7.93
N VAL A 99 3.26 29.93 -7.06
CA VAL A 99 2.37 29.83 -5.90
C VAL A 99 2.64 30.95 -4.90
N VAL A 100 3.91 31.27 -4.64
CA VAL A 100 4.29 32.39 -3.73
C VAL A 100 3.82 33.73 -4.29
N ALA A 101 3.98 33.95 -5.59
CA ALA A 101 3.47 35.12 -6.30
C ALA A 101 1.95 35.25 -6.17
N ALA A 102 1.23 34.16 -6.43
CA ALA A 102 -0.23 34.12 -6.34
C ALA A 102 -0.75 34.40 -4.91
N GLU A 103 -0.09 33.85 -3.89
CA GLU A 103 -0.42 34.13 -2.48
C GLU A 103 -0.16 35.60 -2.07
N ARG A 104 0.70 36.32 -2.78
CA ARG A 104 0.93 37.76 -2.60
C ARG A 104 -0.04 38.63 -3.39
N GLY A 105 -1.05 38.03 -4.02
CA GLY A 105 -2.06 38.74 -4.82
C GLY A 105 -1.63 39.02 -6.27
N GLN A 106 -0.54 38.41 -6.74
CA GLN A 106 -0.18 38.50 -8.16
C GLN A 106 -1.06 37.55 -8.98
N ILE A 107 -1.57 38.03 -10.11
CA ILE A 107 -2.41 37.23 -10.99
C ILE A 107 -1.51 36.29 -11.79
N SER A 108 -1.71 34.97 -11.66
CA SER A 108 -1.20 33.98 -12.61
C SER A 108 -2.36 33.49 -13.49
N PRO A 109 -2.19 33.46 -14.82
CA PRO A 109 -3.25 33.05 -15.74
C PRO A 109 -3.60 31.56 -15.63
N ASP A 110 -2.66 30.72 -15.20
CA ASP A 110 -2.82 29.26 -15.19
C ASP A 110 -3.14 28.68 -13.80
N LEU A 111 -3.05 29.50 -12.76
CA LEU A 111 -3.30 29.10 -11.37
C LEU A 111 -4.73 29.39 -10.94
N VAL A 112 -5.40 28.35 -10.47
CA VAL A 112 -6.73 28.44 -9.88
C VAL A 112 -6.75 27.78 -8.51
N ILE A 113 -7.69 28.18 -7.66
CA ILE A 113 -7.98 27.49 -6.40
C ILE A 113 -9.12 26.52 -6.66
N ASP A 114 -8.92 25.23 -6.37
CA ASP A 114 -9.96 24.22 -6.52
C ASP A 114 -11.01 24.28 -5.41
N SER A 115 -12.07 23.48 -5.52
CA SER A 115 -13.17 23.42 -4.54
C SER A 115 -12.74 23.01 -3.13
N HIS A 116 -11.50 22.54 -2.96
CA HIS A 116 -10.91 22.16 -1.67
C HIS A 116 -9.91 23.21 -1.15
N GLY A 117 -9.84 24.39 -1.77
CA GLY A 117 -8.90 25.43 -1.38
C GLY A 117 -7.45 25.13 -1.76
N GLN A 118 -7.20 24.21 -2.70
CA GLN A 118 -5.85 23.86 -3.15
C GLN A 118 -5.51 24.56 -4.46
N TRP A 119 -4.29 25.07 -4.57
CA TRP A 119 -3.76 25.55 -5.85
C TRP A 119 -3.76 24.43 -6.87
N ALA A 120 -4.24 24.72 -8.07
CA ALA A 120 -4.27 23.82 -9.20
C ALA A 120 -3.86 24.58 -10.45
N ARG A 121 -3.11 23.91 -11.33
CA ARG A 121 -2.79 24.42 -12.66
C ARG A 121 -3.38 23.52 -13.73
N ARG A 122 -3.94 24.11 -14.76
CA ARG A 122 -4.31 23.37 -15.97
C ARG A 122 -3.07 23.19 -16.82
N ARG A 123 -2.78 21.96 -17.28
CA ARG A 123 -1.67 21.67 -18.19
C ARG A 123 -2.21 20.82 -19.34
N LEU A 124 -1.94 21.25 -20.57
CA LEU A 124 -2.15 20.44 -21.78
C LEU A 124 -1.08 19.35 -21.81
N LEU A 125 -1.47 18.08 -22.03
CA LEU A 125 -0.49 17.02 -22.28
C LEU A 125 0.27 17.30 -23.59
N LEU A 126 1.48 16.75 -23.67
CA LEU A 126 2.39 16.86 -24.83
C LEU A 126 1.77 16.36 -26.15
N ASP A 127 0.68 15.60 -26.09
CA ASP A 127 -0.05 15.08 -27.26
C ASP A 127 -1.17 16.01 -27.77
N GLY A 128 -1.41 17.15 -27.11
CA GLY A 128 -2.42 18.15 -27.49
C GLY A 128 -3.87 17.67 -27.37
N ARG A 129 -4.13 16.50 -26.80
CA ARG A 129 -5.46 15.85 -26.82
C ARG A 129 -6.13 15.76 -25.47
N SER A 130 -5.42 16.01 -24.36
CA SER A 130 -6.04 15.98 -23.04
C SER A 130 -5.47 17.03 -22.09
N GLU A 131 -6.37 17.71 -21.38
CA GLU A 131 -6.05 18.63 -20.30
C GLU A 131 -5.97 17.85 -18.98
N ILE A 132 -4.82 17.91 -18.31
CA ILE A 132 -4.67 17.43 -16.95
C ILE A 132 -4.64 18.61 -15.97
N THR A 133 -5.41 18.50 -14.89
CA THR A 133 -5.33 19.46 -13.79
C THR A 133 -4.32 18.97 -12.77
N GLN A 134 -3.19 19.67 -12.66
CA GLN A 134 -2.15 19.37 -11.69
C GLN A 134 -2.45 20.10 -10.38
N ARG A 135 -2.57 19.35 -9.27
CA ARG A 135 -2.83 19.95 -7.95
C ARG A 135 -1.52 20.19 -7.20
N TYR A 136 -1.43 21.29 -6.49
CA TYR A 136 -0.33 21.61 -5.62
C TYR A 136 -0.51 20.96 -4.24
N CYS A 137 0.59 20.50 -3.64
CA CYS A 137 0.61 20.04 -2.28
C CYS A 137 1.35 21.05 -1.40
N SER A 138 0.62 21.88 -0.65
CA SER A 138 1.21 22.87 0.26
C SER A 138 2.08 22.25 1.36
N THR A 139 1.76 21.04 1.83
CA THR A 139 2.57 20.34 2.86
C THR A 139 3.95 19.91 2.35
N CYS A 140 4.01 19.45 1.09
CA CYS A 140 5.22 18.92 0.48
C CYS A 140 5.89 19.94 -0.44
N ASN A 141 5.28 21.11 -0.67
CA ASN A 141 5.72 22.15 -1.61
C ASN A 141 5.95 21.66 -3.05
N ILE A 142 5.21 20.65 -3.51
CA ILE A 142 5.36 20.09 -4.86
C ILE A 142 4.07 20.19 -5.66
N TRP A 143 4.22 20.33 -6.98
CA TRP A 143 3.17 20.02 -7.93
C TRP A 143 3.03 18.51 -8.04
N ARG A 144 1.86 17.96 -7.67
CA ARG A 144 1.62 16.52 -7.68
C ARG A 144 1.69 16.01 -9.12
N GLN A 145 2.52 15.00 -9.38
CA GLN A 145 2.51 14.29 -10.66
C GLN A 145 1.16 13.57 -10.85
N PRO A 146 0.81 13.15 -12.08
CA PRO A 146 -0.36 12.29 -12.29
C PRO A 146 -0.36 11.10 -11.33
N ARG A 147 -1.54 10.76 -10.78
CA ARG A 147 -1.75 9.67 -9.80
C ARG A 147 -1.02 9.83 -8.45
N THR A 148 -0.38 10.97 -8.18
CA THR A 148 0.20 11.29 -6.87
C THR A 148 -0.86 11.83 -5.91
N SER A 149 -0.87 11.36 -4.67
CA SER A 149 -1.71 11.93 -3.60
C SER A 149 -0.91 12.09 -2.32
N HIS A 150 -1.28 13.10 -1.53
CA HIS A 150 -0.75 13.28 -0.18
C HIS A 150 -1.48 12.35 0.81
N CYS A 151 -0.72 11.61 1.62
CA CYS A 151 -1.26 10.86 2.75
C CYS A 151 -1.12 11.72 4.01
N SER A 152 -2.24 12.18 4.57
CA SER A 152 -2.22 13.00 5.80
C SER A 152 -1.67 12.27 7.02
N ARG A 153 -1.79 10.94 7.09
CA ARG A 153 -1.24 10.11 8.18
C ARG A 153 0.27 10.04 8.14
N CYS A 154 0.84 9.75 6.97
CA CYS A 154 2.29 9.65 6.79
C CYS A 154 2.97 11.02 6.63
N GLY A 155 2.25 12.04 6.17
CA GLY A 155 2.78 13.40 5.97
C GLY A 155 3.51 13.63 4.65
N PHE A 156 3.45 12.69 3.71
CA PHE A 156 4.15 12.78 2.42
C PHE A 156 3.25 12.47 1.23
N CYS A 157 3.64 12.98 0.07
CA CYS A 157 3.08 12.56 -1.21
C CYS A 157 3.67 11.21 -1.63
N MET A 158 2.79 10.32 -2.08
CA MET A 158 3.19 9.02 -2.60
C MET A 158 2.87 8.94 -4.09
N GLU A 159 3.79 8.37 -4.85
CA GLU A 159 3.63 8.08 -6.27
C GLU A 159 2.63 6.93 -6.47
N ARG A 160 1.68 7.09 -7.42
CA ARG A 160 0.59 6.14 -7.67
C ARG A 160 -0.06 5.68 -6.35
N PHE A 161 -0.41 6.65 -5.51
CA PHE A 161 -0.98 6.37 -4.18
C PHE A 161 -2.32 5.65 -4.29
N ASP A 162 -2.45 4.52 -3.60
CA ASP A 162 -3.71 3.81 -3.49
C ASP A 162 -4.39 4.17 -2.16
N HIS A 163 -3.84 3.69 -1.05
CA HIS A 163 -4.38 3.95 0.28
C HIS A 163 -3.32 3.87 1.39
N HIS A 164 -3.68 4.35 2.58
CA HIS A 164 -2.94 4.07 3.81
C HIS A 164 -3.60 2.89 4.51
N CYS A 165 -2.89 1.77 4.63
CA CYS A 165 -3.40 0.61 5.33
C CYS A 165 -2.99 0.69 6.81
N GLY A 166 -3.94 1.05 7.68
CA GLY A 166 -3.69 1.08 9.13
C GLY A 166 -3.35 -0.30 9.70
N ALA A 167 -3.83 -1.37 9.07
CA ALA A 167 -3.56 -2.73 9.50
C ALA A 167 -2.10 -3.13 9.22
N VAL A 168 -1.57 -2.84 8.02
CA VAL A 168 -0.16 -3.10 7.70
C VAL A 168 0.76 -2.03 8.31
N GLY A 169 0.21 -0.86 8.66
CA GLY A 169 0.98 0.26 9.22
C GLY A 169 1.79 1.02 8.17
N THR A 170 1.37 1.02 6.90
CA THR A 170 2.07 1.78 5.86
C THR A 170 1.14 2.15 4.71
N CYS A 171 1.57 3.12 3.90
CA CYS A 171 0.95 3.33 2.59
C CYS A 171 1.20 2.15 1.66
N VAL A 172 0.17 1.84 0.87
CA VAL A 172 0.23 0.98 -0.30
C VAL A 172 0.23 1.92 -1.51
N ALA A 173 1.32 1.90 -2.26
CA ALA A 173 1.54 2.77 -3.43
C ALA A 173 2.49 2.09 -4.43
N ARG A 174 2.92 2.81 -5.47
CA ARG A 174 3.55 2.23 -6.68
C ARG A 174 4.54 1.09 -6.41
N LYS A 175 5.50 1.31 -5.52
CA LYS A 175 6.67 0.42 -5.36
C LYS A 175 6.42 -0.79 -4.45
N ASN A 176 5.41 -0.74 -3.58
CA ASN A 176 5.10 -1.83 -2.64
C ASN A 176 3.73 -2.49 -2.87
N HIS A 177 2.91 -2.00 -3.80
CA HIS A 177 1.59 -2.55 -4.12
C HIS A 177 1.66 -4.03 -4.54
N ARG A 178 2.68 -4.45 -5.30
CA ARG A 178 2.86 -5.87 -5.68
C ARG A 178 3.00 -6.80 -4.48
N PHE A 179 3.71 -6.36 -3.44
CA PHE A 179 3.89 -7.14 -2.21
C PHE A 179 2.60 -7.19 -1.40
N PHE A 180 1.86 -6.09 -1.35
CA PHE A 180 0.52 -6.09 -0.76
C PHE A 180 -0.42 -7.10 -1.44
N THR A 181 -0.46 -7.10 -2.78
CA THR A 181 -1.27 -8.05 -3.56
C THR A 181 -0.81 -9.50 -3.36
N GLY A 182 0.51 -9.74 -3.36
CA GLY A 182 1.08 -11.07 -3.09
C GLY A 182 0.70 -11.58 -1.69
N PHE A 183 0.79 -10.74 -0.67
CA PHE A 183 0.34 -11.05 0.69
C PHE A 183 -1.12 -11.50 0.70
N LEU A 184 -2.03 -10.75 0.05
CA LEU A 184 -3.45 -11.08 0.02
C LEU A 184 -3.71 -12.44 -0.65
N PHE A 185 -3.08 -12.72 -1.79
CA PHE A 185 -3.25 -14.01 -2.47
C PHE A 185 -2.69 -15.17 -1.66
N SER A 186 -1.48 -15.05 -1.10
CA SER A 186 -0.86 -16.10 -0.30
C SER A 186 -1.64 -16.39 0.98
N ALA A 187 -2.12 -15.35 1.69
CA ALA A 187 -2.94 -15.52 2.89
C ALA A 187 -4.31 -16.15 2.58
N SER A 188 -4.93 -15.75 1.46
CA SER A 188 -6.21 -16.32 1.00
C SER A 188 -6.06 -17.78 0.59
N LEU A 189 -4.95 -18.14 -0.07
CA LEU A 189 -4.65 -19.52 -0.43
C LEU A 189 -4.45 -20.39 0.82
N ALA A 190 -3.64 -19.96 1.77
CA ALA A 190 -3.39 -20.69 3.01
C ALA A 190 -4.70 -20.94 3.79
N SER A 191 -5.50 -19.89 4.00
CA SER A 191 -6.80 -19.98 4.69
C SER A 191 -7.82 -20.82 3.92
N GLY A 192 -7.90 -20.71 2.60
CA GLY A 192 -8.79 -21.53 1.77
C GLY A 192 -8.46 -23.02 1.81
N LEU A 193 -7.17 -23.37 1.80
CA LEU A 193 -6.71 -24.76 1.95
C LEU A 193 -7.01 -25.31 3.35
N LEU A 194 -6.80 -24.50 4.40
CA LEU A 194 -7.14 -24.89 5.78
C LEU A 194 -8.65 -24.98 6.00
N LEU A 195 -9.46 -24.12 5.38
CA LEU A 195 -10.92 -24.24 5.36
C LEU A 195 -11.34 -25.56 4.73
N TYR A 196 -10.81 -25.88 3.56
CA TYR A 196 -11.10 -27.13 2.87
C TYR A 196 -10.71 -28.35 3.73
N ALA A 197 -9.52 -28.35 4.32
CA ALA A 197 -9.08 -29.40 5.24
C ALA A 197 -9.99 -29.51 6.47
N THR A 198 -10.45 -28.39 7.03
CA THR A 198 -11.37 -28.37 8.17
C THR A 198 -12.73 -28.97 7.81
N ILE A 199 -13.26 -28.66 6.62
CA ILE A 199 -14.49 -29.27 6.09
C ILE A 199 -14.32 -30.78 5.93
N LEU A 200 -13.18 -31.24 5.39
CA LEU A 200 -12.90 -32.67 5.29
C LEU A 200 -12.84 -33.34 6.66
N ARG A 201 -12.24 -32.68 7.66
CA ARG A 201 -12.19 -33.19 9.03
C ARG A 201 -13.58 -33.28 9.65
N LEU A 202 -14.41 -32.24 9.53
CA LEU A 202 -15.78 -32.23 10.04
C LEU A 202 -16.67 -33.31 9.39
N LYS A 203 -16.41 -33.71 8.15
CA LYS A 203 -17.10 -34.81 7.47
C LYS A 203 -16.75 -36.20 8.01
N GLN A 204 -15.67 -36.34 8.76
CA GLN A 204 -15.27 -37.61 9.38
C GLN A 204 -15.94 -37.82 10.75
N GLU A 205 -16.53 -36.77 11.31
CA GLU A 205 -17.20 -36.84 12.61
C GLU A 205 -18.55 -37.56 12.47
N ASP A 206 -18.85 -38.38 13.46
CA ASP A 206 -20.08 -39.15 13.56
C ASP A 206 -21.12 -38.33 14.35
N TRP A 207 -22.00 -37.64 13.63
CA TRP A 207 -22.96 -36.68 14.19
C TRP A 207 -24.10 -37.34 14.99
N ASP A 208 -24.22 -38.67 14.92
CA ASP A 208 -25.30 -39.43 15.58
C ASP A 208 -24.94 -39.87 17.01
N LYS A 209 -23.68 -39.69 17.44
CA LYS A 209 -23.24 -40.01 18.81
C LYS A 209 -23.48 -38.81 19.74
N GLY A 210 -24.44 -38.95 20.65
CA GLY A 210 -24.85 -37.92 21.61
C GLY A 210 -23.74 -37.42 22.57
N LEU A 211 -24.08 -36.34 23.30
CA LEU A 211 -23.16 -35.39 23.95
C LEU A 211 -22.01 -36.01 24.80
N SER A 212 -20.76 -35.74 24.41
CA SER A 212 -19.53 -36.06 25.17
C SER A 212 -18.41 -35.02 24.87
N GLU A 213 -17.19 -35.19 25.41
CA GLU A 213 -16.02 -34.31 25.16
C GLU A 213 -15.74 -34.02 23.66
N GLN A 214 -16.26 -34.85 22.74
CA GLN A 214 -16.26 -34.61 21.30
C GLN A 214 -16.93 -33.29 20.89
N GLU A 215 -17.92 -32.79 21.64
CA GLU A 215 -18.67 -31.58 21.26
C GLU A 215 -17.83 -30.31 21.34
N VAL A 216 -16.96 -30.20 22.35
CA VAL A 216 -16.09 -29.03 22.51
C VAL A 216 -15.07 -28.98 21.37
N TYR A 217 -14.56 -30.14 20.97
CA TYR A 217 -13.62 -30.25 19.84
C TYR A 217 -14.29 -29.91 18.50
N VAL A 218 -15.47 -30.47 18.23
CA VAL A 218 -16.24 -30.16 17.01
C VAL A 218 -16.63 -28.68 16.98
N PHE A 219 -17.06 -28.11 18.10
CA PHE A 219 -17.33 -26.67 18.22
C PHE A 219 -16.10 -25.82 17.90
N PHE A 220 -14.94 -26.20 18.42
CA PHE A 220 -13.67 -25.55 18.10
C PHE A 220 -13.33 -25.64 16.60
N LEU A 221 -13.52 -26.80 15.96
CA LEU A 221 -13.33 -26.96 14.52
C LEU A 221 -14.32 -26.09 13.70
N MET A 222 -15.57 -25.93 14.16
CA MET A 222 -16.52 -25.02 13.52
C MET A 222 -16.08 -23.55 13.63
N LEU A 223 -15.56 -23.13 14.78
CA LEU A 223 -14.99 -21.80 14.94
C LEU A 223 -13.77 -21.58 14.04
N LEU A 224 -12.89 -22.57 13.92
CA LEU A 224 -11.77 -22.53 12.99
C LEU A 224 -12.24 -22.44 11.53
N ALA A 225 -13.23 -23.24 11.14
CA ALA A 225 -13.82 -23.18 9.80
C ALA A 225 -14.37 -21.78 9.51
N LEU A 226 -15.07 -21.16 10.47
CA LEU A 226 -15.57 -19.80 10.33
C LEU A 226 -14.42 -18.77 10.19
N ALA A 227 -13.37 -18.89 11.00
CA ALA A 227 -12.19 -18.02 10.90
C ALA A 227 -11.46 -18.17 9.56
N TYR A 228 -11.28 -19.41 9.07
CA TYR A 228 -10.69 -19.68 7.75
C TYR A 228 -11.59 -19.18 6.62
N PHE A 229 -12.91 -19.30 6.76
CA PHE A 229 -13.86 -18.74 5.80
C PHE A 229 -13.70 -17.21 5.70
N TYR A 230 -13.80 -16.48 6.80
CA TYR A 230 -13.66 -15.03 6.78
C TYR A 230 -12.31 -14.56 6.25
N THR A 231 -11.23 -15.24 6.61
CA THR A 231 -9.89 -14.90 6.12
C THR A 231 -9.71 -15.25 4.64
N SER A 232 -10.35 -16.31 4.14
CA SER A 232 -10.34 -16.66 2.70
C SER A 232 -11.08 -15.64 1.83
N LEU A 233 -12.03 -14.86 2.38
CA LEU A 233 -12.70 -13.78 1.66
C LEU A 233 -11.76 -12.63 1.28
N LEU A 234 -10.55 -12.57 1.86
CA LEU A 234 -9.49 -11.69 1.37
C LEU A 234 -9.15 -11.95 -0.10
N PHE A 235 -9.54 -13.11 -0.66
CA PHE A 235 -9.38 -13.43 -2.07
C PHE A 235 -10.08 -12.39 -2.98
N PHE A 236 -11.30 -11.97 -2.64
CA PHE A 236 -12.01 -10.96 -3.43
C PHE A 236 -11.28 -9.61 -3.42
N PHE A 237 -10.72 -9.25 -2.27
CA PHE A 237 -9.90 -8.06 -2.12
C PHE A 237 -8.57 -8.20 -2.90
N ALA A 238 -7.96 -9.39 -2.90
CA ALA A 238 -6.78 -9.71 -3.69
C ALA A 238 -7.05 -9.57 -5.19
N VAL A 239 -8.18 -10.08 -5.68
CA VAL A 239 -8.59 -9.96 -7.09
C VAL A 239 -8.81 -8.50 -7.48
N MET A 240 -9.47 -7.71 -6.62
CA MET A 240 -9.63 -6.27 -6.85
C MET A 240 -8.28 -5.56 -6.95
N HIS A 241 -7.37 -5.76 -5.98
CA HIS A 241 -6.05 -5.13 -6.01
C HIS A 241 -5.16 -5.64 -7.16
N GLY A 242 -5.25 -6.91 -7.52
CA GLY A 242 -4.59 -7.50 -8.68
C GLY A 242 -5.06 -6.84 -9.97
N THR A 243 -6.38 -6.67 -10.13
CA THR A 243 -6.97 -6.00 -11.29
C THR A 243 -6.47 -4.56 -11.39
N ILE A 244 -6.53 -3.80 -10.30
CA ILE A 244 -6.08 -2.41 -10.24
C ILE A 244 -4.58 -2.29 -10.58
N LEU A 245 -3.77 -3.20 -10.06
CA LEU A 245 -2.34 -3.25 -10.31
C LEU A 245 -2.05 -3.49 -11.80
N LEU A 246 -2.64 -4.53 -12.37
CA LEU A 246 -2.45 -4.98 -13.76
C LEU A 246 -3.04 -4.02 -14.80
N CYS A 247 -4.06 -3.25 -14.41
CA CYS A 247 -4.71 -2.25 -15.25
C CYS A 247 -4.05 -0.86 -15.21
N ASP A 248 -2.89 -0.72 -14.56
CA ASP A 248 -2.21 0.56 -14.25
C ASP A 248 -3.15 1.66 -13.68
N CYS A 249 -4.19 1.27 -12.94
CA CYS A 249 -5.10 2.21 -12.30
C CYS A 249 -4.89 2.23 -10.78
N THR A 250 -5.52 3.18 -10.11
CA THR A 250 -5.63 3.24 -8.63
C THR A 250 -7.08 2.99 -8.24
N THR A 251 -7.35 2.53 -7.01
CA THR A 251 -8.73 2.32 -6.52
C THR A 251 -9.57 3.59 -6.68
N LYS A 252 -8.96 4.75 -6.43
CA LYS A 252 -9.61 6.06 -6.62
C LYS A 252 -10.03 6.30 -8.06
N GLN A 253 -9.18 5.96 -9.03
CA GLN A 253 -9.50 6.10 -10.45
C GLN A 253 -10.59 5.11 -10.87
N TYR A 254 -10.51 3.85 -10.42
CA TYR A 254 -11.51 2.84 -10.72
C TYR A 254 -12.92 3.25 -10.23
N ILE A 255 -13.04 3.70 -8.97
CA ILE A 255 -14.31 4.15 -8.40
C ILE A 255 -14.83 5.40 -9.13
N ARG A 256 -13.96 6.37 -9.39
CA ARG A 256 -14.30 7.61 -10.11
C ARG A 256 -14.83 7.34 -11.51
N SER A 257 -14.20 6.42 -12.24
CA SER A 257 -14.67 5.97 -13.55
C SER A 257 -16.05 5.33 -13.46
N ARG A 258 -16.30 4.45 -12.47
CA ARG A 258 -17.64 3.84 -12.28
C ARG A 258 -18.73 4.84 -11.90
N GLN A 259 -18.37 5.95 -11.24
CA GLN A 259 -19.29 7.03 -10.88
C GLN A 259 -19.50 8.05 -12.02
N GLY A 260 -18.90 7.85 -13.20
CA GLY A 260 -18.93 8.83 -14.30
C GLY A 260 -18.18 10.13 -13.98
N ARG A 261 -17.29 10.12 -12.97
CA ARG A 261 -16.56 11.29 -12.46
C ARG A 261 -15.07 11.18 -12.77
N GLY A 262 -14.67 11.33 -14.03
CA GLY A 262 -13.26 11.31 -14.47
C GLY A 262 -13.15 10.91 -15.94
N SER A 263 -11.93 10.93 -16.49
CA SER A 263 -11.68 10.37 -17.82
C SER A 263 -12.12 8.92 -17.86
N GLU A 264 -12.82 8.52 -18.92
CA GLU A 264 -13.24 7.14 -19.12
C GLU A 264 -12.02 6.22 -19.04
N TRP A 265 -12.02 5.29 -18.09
CA TRP A 265 -10.94 4.31 -18.00
C TRP A 265 -11.12 3.32 -19.15
N GLN A 266 -10.21 3.37 -20.12
CA GLN A 266 -10.16 2.39 -21.20
C GLN A 266 -9.48 1.11 -20.71
N ARG A 267 -10.08 -0.03 -21.03
CA ARG A 267 -9.50 -1.34 -20.72
C ARG A 267 -8.15 -1.46 -21.46
N PRO A 268 -7.06 -1.84 -20.77
CA PRO A 268 -5.78 -2.05 -21.44
C PRO A 268 -5.89 -3.18 -22.45
N SER A 269 -5.18 -3.05 -23.57
CA SER A 269 -4.96 -4.16 -24.49
C SER A 269 -4.15 -5.28 -23.81
N LEU A 270 -4.17 -6.50 -24.36
CA LEU A 270 -3.37 -7.61 -23.84
C LEU A 270 -1.87 -7.25 -23.75
N HIS A 271 -1.33 -6.56 -24.77
CA HIS A 271 0.04 -6.09 -24.79
C HIS A 271 0.33 -5.12 -23.63
N ALA A 272 -0.53 -4.13 -23.42
CA ALA A 272 -0.39 -3.21 -22.29
C ALA A 272 -0.48 -3.93 -20.93
N TRP A 273 -1.24 -5.02 -20.85
CA TRP A 273 -1.33 -5.84 -19.65
C TRP A 273 -0.02 -6.58 -19.36
N LEU A 274 0.61 -7.15 -20.38
CA LEU A 274 1.92 -7.82 -20.28
C LEU A 274 3.03 -6.82 -19.94
N ASP A 275 3.00 -5.63 -20.55
CA ASP A 275 3.95 -4.56 -20.24
C ASP A 275 3.80 -4.08 -18.79
N ASN A 276 2.56 -3.93 -18.31
CA ASN A 276 2.29 -3.61 -16.91
C ASN A 276 2.82 -4.71 -15.99
N MET A 277 2.55 -5.98 -16.30
CA MET A 277 3.10 -7.10 -15.52
C MET A 277 4.63 -7.05 -15.46
N ASN A 278 5.29 -6.85 -16.59
CA ASN A 278 6.75 -6.76 -16.64
C ASN A 278 7.25 -5.57 -15.82
N SER A 279 6.62 -4.40 -15.95
CA SER A 279 6.94 -3.22 -15.14
C SER A 279 6.78 -3.47 -13.65
N ILE A 280 5.72 -4.18 -13.23
CA ILE A 280 5.45 -4.51 -11.84
C ILE A 280 6.47 -5.52 -11.31
N CYS A 281 6.73 -6.59 -12.04
CA CYS A 281 7.63 -7.66 -11.61
C CYS A 281 9.09 -7.22 -11.60
N CYS A 282 9.52 -6.43 -12.58
CA CYS A 282 10.89 -5.97 -12.75
C CYS A 282 11.17 -4.60 -12.11
N ALA A 283 10.18 -3.99 -11.43
CA ALA A 283 10.40 -2.74 -10.72
C ALA A 283 11.50 -2.87 -9.66
N GLU A 284 12.33 -1.83 -9.55
CA GLU A 284 13.38 -1.71 -8.54
C GLU A 284 12.81 -1.87 -7.12
N VAL A 285 13.47 -2.68 -6.30
CA VAL A 285 13.13 -2.91 -4.90
C VAL A 285 14.08 -2.09 -4.04
N ARG A 286 13.56 -1.12 -3.29
CA ARG A 286 14.38 -0.29 -2.39
C ARG A 286 13.80 -0.25 -1.00
N SER A 287 14.64 -0.50 0.00
CA SER A 287 14.22 -0.45 1.40
C SER A 287 13.92 0.99 1.83
N LYS A 288 13.00 1.13 2.78
CA LYS A 288 12.66 2.43 3.39
C LYS A 288 13.87 3.17 3.94
N HIS A 289 14.79 2.44 4.57
CA HIS A 289 16.00 3.00 5.18
C HIS A 289 16.97 3.55 4.14
N ILE A 290 17.23 2.81 3.05
CA ILE A 290 18.14 3.27 1.98
C ILE A 290 17.52 4.42 1.18
N ALA A 291 16.19 4.39 0.96
CA ALA A 291 15.49 5.50 0.33
C ALA A 291 15.53 6.78 1.19
N ALA A 292 15.34 6.65 2.51
CA ALA A 292 15.43 7.77 3.43
C ALA A 292 16.86 8.35 3.51
N VAL A 293 17.87 7.50 3.62
CA VAL A 293 19.29 7.93 3.65
C VAL A 293 19.66 8.65 2.37
N ASN A 294 19.32 8.11 1.20
CA ASN A 294 19.70 8.76 -0.05
C ASN A 294 18.87 10.03 -0.31
N ALA A 295 17.61 10.09 0.11
CA ALA A 295 16.85 11.34 0.06
C ALA A 295 17.48 12.43 0.94
N VAL A 296 18.03 12.06 2.11
CA VAL A 296 18.81 12.97 2.95
C VAL A 296 20.09 13.40 2.22
N VAL A 297 20.87 12.44 1.70
CA VAL A 297 22.14 12.70 1.00
C VAL A 297 21.92 13.60 -0.22
N GLU A 298 20.96 13.29 -1.08
CA GLU A 298 20.59 14.08 -2.26
C GLU A 298 20.05 15.46 -1.87
N GLY A 299 19.27 15.56 -0.78
CA GLY A 299 18.80 16.83 -0.23
C GLY A 299 19.96 17.71 0.25
N THR A 300 20.93 17.14 0.99
CA THR A 300 22.14 17.85 1.40
C THR A 300 23.03 18.23 0.21
N ALA A 301 23.22 17.36 -0.76
CA ALA A 301 24.01 17.64 -1.95
C ALA A 301 23.43 18.81 -2.77
N ARG A 302 22.10 18.80 -2.98
CA ARG A 302 21.40 19.90 -3.65
C ARG A 302 21.44 21.21 -2.85
N ALA A 303 21.30 21.14 -1.52
CA ALA A 303 21.43 22.32 -0.66
C ALA A 303 22.85 22.92 -0.67
N GLN A 304 23.86 22.10 -0.99
CA GLN A 304 25.26 22.51 -1.12
C GLN A 304 25.66 22.85 -2.57
N GLY A 305 24.72 22.82 -3.53
CA GLY A 305 25.00 23.12 -4.93
C GLY A 305 25.86 22.07 -5.65
N LEU A 306 25.97 20.86 -5.08
CA LEU A 306 26.70 19.74 -5.67
C LEU A 306 25.78 19.00 -6.65
N ALA A 307 26.28 18.70 -7.84
CA ALA A 307 25.55 17.91 -8.83
C ALA A 307 25.31 16.49 -8.31
N PRO A 308 24.13 15.88 -8.56
CA PRO A 308 23.90 14.48 -8.23
C PRO A 308 24.86 13.61 -9.05
N VAL A 309 25.53 12.66 -8.37
CA VAL A 309 26.37 11.63 -8.99
C VAL A 309 25.50 10.52 -9.56
#